data_AF-M7T7P6-F1
#
_entry.id   AF-M7T7P6-F1
#
_cell.length_a   1.000
_cell.length_b   1.000
_cell.length_c   1.000
_cell.angle_alpha   90.00
_cell.angle_beta   90.00
_cell.angle_gamma   90.00
#
_symmetry.space_group_name_H-M   'P 1'
#
loop_
_entity.id
_entity.type
_entity.pdbx_description
1 polymer ?
#
loop_
_entity_poly.entity_id
_entity_poly.type
_entity_poly.pdbx_seq_one_letter_code
_entity_poly.pdbx_strand_id
1 'polypeptide(L)'
;MNGTRLANLLSFQDFKRDFEAGRLPQFVMMSPDMLNDGHNTTLDYATNWSREFLKPLLTEGAFAEKTLIQLTYDETEDYSQPNRIVSLLLGNAIPDAKNGSNDDTFYTHFSLLSTVEHNWDLPNLGRYDVGANVFQLLADVTGYENKDPPNVLSVNNSVSYPGPFNRNHTIKSPDFPPPNLMLRGAAGLPILDAIREAWQSDAGSETPYDGSGNVYDGDTLPVYKQQEQHAR
;
A
#
# COMPACT_ATOMS: atom_id res chain seq x y z
N MET A 1 -23.71 4.34 -8.78
CA MET A 1 -22.50 3.50 -9.00
C MET A 1 -22.07 3.62 -10.45
N ASN A 2 -20.81 3.96 -10.70
CA ASN A 2 -20.25 4.06 -12.05
C ASN A 2 -19.75 2.67 -12.49
N GLY A 3 -20.47 2.02 -13.41
CA GLY A 3 -20.18 0.66 -13.87
C GLY A 3 -18.84 0.49 -14.59
N THR A 4 -18.18 1.59 -14.98
CA THR A 4 -16.88 1.55 -15.63
C THR A 4 -15.77 1.00 -14.74
N ARG A 5 -15.91 1.05 -13.41
CA ARG A 5 -14.92 0.48 -12.48
C ARG A 5 -14.78 -1.04 -12.63
N LEU A 6 -15.87 -1.75 -12.94
CA LEU A 6 -15.84 -3.19 -13.17
C LEU A 6 -15.09 -3.55 -14.46
N ALA A 7 -15.04 -2.65 -15.44
CA ALA A 7 -14.26 -2.85 -16.66
C ALA A 7 -12.73 -2.82 -16.43
N ASN A 8 -12.29 -2.39 -15.24
CA ASN A 8 -10.88 -2.40 -14.85
C ASN A 8 -10.48 -3.68 -14.09
N LEU A 9 -11.41 -4.62 -13.87
CA LEU A 9 -11.12 -5.94 -13.30
C LEU A 9 -10.84 -6.91 -14.43
N LEU A 10 -9.56 -7.24 -14.60
CA LEU A 10 -9.05 -8.01 -15.72
C LEU A 10 -8.30 -9.26 -15.26
N SER A 11 -8.07 -10.18 -16.19
CA SER A 11 -7.32 -11.42 -15.94
C SER A 11 -5.82 -11.26 -16.25
N PHE A 12 -5.01 -12.22 -15.82
CA PHE A 12 -3.60 -12.33 -16.23
C PHE A 12 -3.44 -12.50 -17.76
N GLN A 13 -4.44 -13.05 -18.45
CA GLN A 13 -4.42 -13.14 -19.92
C GLN A 13 -4.64 -11.79 -20.58
N ASP A 14 -5.48 -10.94 -19.98
CA ASP A 14 -5.65 -9.57 -20.43
C ASP A 14 -4.37 -8.76 -20.23
N PHE A 15 -3.74 -8.89 -19.06
CA PHE A 15 -2.42 -8.29 -18.80
C PHE A 15 -1.38 -8.72 -19.84
N LYS A 16 -1.27 -10.03 -20.13
CA LYS A 16 -0.33 -10.54 -21.12
C LYS A 16 -0.59 -9.94 -22.52
N ARG A 17 -1.84 -9.90 -22.96
CA ARG A 17 -2.22 -9.32 -24.25
C ARG A 17 -1.88 -7.83 -24.33
N ASP A 18 -2.13 -7.08 -23.27
CA ASP A 18 -1.85 -5.64 -23.24
C ASP A 18 -0.35 -5.34 -23.08
N PHE A 19 0.40 -6.20 -22.38
CA PHE A 19 1.86 -6.18 -22.35
C PHE A 19 2.46 -6.41 -23.74
N GLU A 20 2.04 -7.47 -24.44
CA GLU A 20 2.49 -7.77 -25.81
C GLU A 20 2.11 -6.66 -26.81
N ALA A 21 1.01 -5.94 -26.54
CA ALA A 21 0.57 -4.82 -27.35
C ALA A 21 1.20 -3.46 -26.96
N GLY A 22 2.00 -3.39 -25.89
CA GLY A 22 2.56 -2.12 -25.39
C GLY A 22 1.51 -1.12 -24.92
N ARG A 23 0.41 -1.60 -24.31
CA ARG A 23 -0.75 -0.79 -23.89
C ARG A 23 -1.15 -1.03 -22.43
N LEU A 24 -0.20 -1.38 -21.57
CA LEU A 24 -0.46 -1.49 -20.14
C LEU A 24 -0.86 -0.13 -19.55
N PRO A 25 -1.78 -0.10 -18.56
CA PRO A 25 -2.08 1.12 -17.83
C PRO A 25 -0.90 1.50 -16.92
N GLN A 26 -0.90 2.75 -16.43
CA GLN A 26 0.16 3.27 -15.54
C GLN A 26 0.23 2.56 -14.18
N PHE A 27 -0.88 1.98 -13.72
CA PHE A 27 -0.95 1.22 -12.48
C PHE A 27 -1.64 -0.12 -12.72
N VAL A 28 -1.02 -1.20 -12.25
CA VAL A 28 -1.60 -2.54 -12.26
C VAL A 28 -1.39 -3.15 -10.87
N MET A 29 -2.46 -3.62 -10.24
CA MET A 29 -2.41 -4.48 -9.06
C MET A 29 -2.87 -5.87 -9.47
N MET A 30 -2.06 -6.89 -9.19
CA MET A 30 -2.34 -8.27 -9.57
C MET A 30 -2.20 -9.16 -8.34
N SER A 31 -3.14 -10.09 -8.19
CA SER A 31 -3.09 -11.16 -7.20
C SER A 31 -3.24 -12.49 -7.95
N PRO A 32 -2.33 -13.46 -7.74
CA PRO A 32 -2.46 -14.79 -8.34
C PRO A 32 -3.70 -15.52 -7.82
N ASP A 33 -3.96 -16.73 -8.33
CA ASP A 33 -4.89 -17.62 -7.65
C ASP A 33 -4.27 -18.23 -6.36
N MET A 34 -5.12 -18.88 -5.56
CA MET A 34 -4.77 -19.50 -4.27
C MET A 34 -3.70 -20.61 -4.34
N LEU A 35 -3.34 -21.07 -5.54
CA LEU A 35 -2.22 -21.99 -5.71
C LEU A 35 -0.93 -21.21 -5.95
N ASN A 36 -1.00 -20.19 -6.79
CA ASN A 36 0.16 -19.44 -7.24
C ASN A 36 0.59 -18.33 -6.25
N ASP A 37 -0.28 -17.91 -5.33
CA ASP A 37 0.04 -16.99 -4.24
C ASP A 37 0.74 -17.67 -3.03
N GLY A 38 0.72 -19.00 -2.98
CA GLY A 38 1.33 -19.79 -1.92
C GLY A 38 0.39 -20.19 -0.78
N HIS A 39 -0.90 -19.86 -0.84
CA HIS A 39 -1.84 -20.18 0.25
C HIS A 39 -2.16 -21.68 0.34
N ASN A 40 -2.32 -22.37 -0.79
CA ASN A 40 -2.65 -23.80 -0.84
C ASN A 40 -1.48 -24.68 -1.31
N THR A 41 -0.29 -24.10 -1.47
CA THR A 41 0.91 -24.79 -1.94
C THR A 41 2.12 -24.41 -1.09
N THR A 42 3.31 -24.86 -1.47
CA THR A 42 4.55 -24.46 -0.78
C THR A 42 5.08 -23.13 -1.29
N LEU A 43 5.95 -22.50 -0.49
CA LEU A 43 6.73 -21.33 -0.91
C LEU A 43 7.52 -21.60 -2.21
N ASP A 44 8.12 -22.79 -2.35
CA ASP A 44 8.83 -23.19 -3.58
C ASP A 44 7.92 -23.18 -4.81
N TYR A 45 6.65 -23.58 -4.68
CA TYR A 45 5.70 -23.55 -5.78
C TYR A 45 5.37 -22.10 -6.19
N ALA A 46 4.97 -21.27 -5.22
CA ALA A 46 4.58 -19.89 -5.45
C ALA A 46 5.74 -19.02 -5.98
N THR A 47 6.95 -19.22 -5.45
CA THR A 47 8.15 -18.50 -5.90
C THR A 47 8.61 -18.93 -7.28
N ASN A 48 8.51 -20.22 -7.63
CA ASN A 48 8.77 -20.68 -8.99
C ASN A 48 7.77 -20.08 -9.99
N TRP A 49 6.48 -20.07 -9.66
CA TRP A 49 5.47 -19.43 -10.50
C TRP A 49 5.75 -17.93 -10.66
N SER A 50 6.00 -17.21 -9.56
CA SER A 50 6.26 -15.77 -9.56
C SER A 50 7.50 -15.44 -10.40
N ARG A 51 8.55 -16.26 -10.28
CA ARG A 51 9.77 -16.11 -11.08
C ARG A 51 9.51 -16.27 -12.57
N GLU A 52 8.79 -17.31 -12.98
CA GLU A 52 8.50 -17.53 -14.41
C GLU A 52 7.56 -16.46 -14.97
N PHE A 53 6.62 -15.95 -14.18
CA PHE A 53 5.76 -14.84 -14.56
C PHE A 53 6.54 -13.53 -14.74
N LEU A 54 7.44 -13.20 -13.80
CA LEU A 54 8.18 -11.94 -13.81
C LEU A 54 9.34 -11.92 -14.82
N LYS A 55 9.96 -13.06 -15.11
CA LYS A 55 11.13 -13.15 -15.99
C LYS A 55 10.99 -12.40 -17.33
N PRO A 56 9.91 -12.53 -18.12
CA PRO A 56 9.73 -11.75 -19.35
C PRO A 56 9.54 -10.25 -19.12
N LEU A 57 9.05 -9.83 -17.95
CA LEU A 57 8.86 -8.41 -17.61
C LEU A 57 10.19 -7.73 -17.24
N LEU A 58 11.22 -8.51 -16.93
CA LEU A 58 12.53 -8.02 -16.50
C LEU A 58 13.61 -8.08 -17.59
N THR A 59 13.24 -8.47 -18.83
CA THR A 59 14.17 -8.43 -19.95
C THR A 59 14.42 -7.00 -20.42
N GLU A 60 15.61 -6.75 -20.98
CA GLU A 60 15.92 -5.46 -21.58
C GLU A 60 14.89 -5.11 -22.67
N GLY A 61 14.35 -3.88 -22.61
CA GLY A 61 13.32 -3.41 -23.54
C GLY A 61 11.92 -3.99 -23.31
N ALA A 62 11.66 -4.73 -22.21
CA ALA A 62 10.32 -5.22 -21.86
C ALA A 62 9.30 -4.06 -21.71
N PHE A 63 9.76 -2.91 -21.21
CA PHE A 63 8.98 -1.68 -21.10
C PHE A 63 9.71 -0.55 -21.81
N ALA A 64 8.97 0.29 -22.54
CA ALA A 64 9.50 1.50 -23.15
C ALA A 64 9.68 2.62 -22.10
N GLU A 65 8.80 2.64 -21.09
CA GLU A 65 8.79 3.57 -19.98
C GLU A 65 9.58 3.05 -18.77
N LYS A 66 9.84 3.93 -17.81
CA LYS A 66 10.32 3.53 -16.49
C LYS A 66 9.20 2.83 -15.73
N THR A 67 9.39 1.56 -15.43
CA THR A 67 8.44 0.69 -14.74
C THR A 67 9.06 0.17 -13.44
N LEU A 68 8.33 0.38 -12.35
CA LEU A 68 8.60 -0.25 -11.05
C LEU A 68 7.64 -1.41 -10.87
N ILE A 69 8.16 -2.58 -10.52
CA ILE A 69 7.39 -3.77 -10.18
C ILE A 69 7.66 -4.06 -8.70
N GLN A 70 6.60 -4.16 -7.89
CA GLN A 70 6.69 -4.66 -6.53
C GLN A 70 6.18 -6.10 -6.49
N LEU A 71 7.02 -7.04 -6.07
CA LEU A 71 6.57 -8.36 -5.63
C LEU A 71 6.52 -8.35 -4.10
N THR A 72 5.36 -8.67 -3.53
CA THR A 72 5.14 -8.65 -2.07
C THR A 72 4.08 -9.68 -1.68
N TYR A 73 3.85 -9.83 -0.38
CA TYR A 73 2.84 -10.71 0.21
C TYR A 73 1.84 -9.87 1.00
N ASP A 74 0.61 -10.32 1.16
CA ASP A 74 -0.38 -9.66 2.00
C ASP A 74 -0.11 -9.86 3.50
N GLU A 75 0.35 -11.04 3.90
CA GLU A 75 0.71 -11.35 5.29
C GLU A 75 1.80 -12.43 5.46
N THR A 76 2.23 -12.61 6.71
CA THR A 76 2.95 -13.79 7.19
C THR A 76 1.99 -14.94 7.53
N GLU A 77 2.42 -16.18 7.31
CA GLU A 77 1.73 -17.38 7.80
C GLU A 77 1.94 -17.58 9.32
N ASP A 78 3.05 -17.08 9.88
CA ASP A 78 3.36 -17.21 11.31
C ASP A 78 2.83 -16.01 12.11
N TYR A 79 1.61 -16.18 12.62
CA TYR A 79 0.93 -15.20 13.48
C TYR A 79 1.51 -15.11 14.90
N SER A 80 2.54 -15.89 15.24
CA SER A 80 3.24 -15.77 16.54
C SER A 80 4.32 -14.69 16.56
N GLN A 81 4.68 -14.17 15.38
CA GLN A 81 5.68 -13.13 15.19
C GLN A 81 5.04 -11.86 14.61
N PRO A 82 5.68 -10.69 14.76
CA PRO A 82 5.26 -9.49 14.05
C PRO A 82 5.13 -9.76 12.54
N ASN A 83 4.08 -9.22 11.93
CA ASN A 83 3.82 -9.43 10.51
C ASN A 83 4.81 -8.65 9.65
N ARG A 84 5.89 -9.34 9.28
CA ARG A 84 6.97 -8.87 8.41
C ARG A 84 7.04 -9.73 7.15
N ILE A 85 6.68 -9.11 6.04
CA ILE A 85 6.64 -9.72 4.71
C ILE A 85 7.88 -9.39 3.88
N VAL A 86 8.25 -10.29 2.98
CA VAL A 86 9.26 -9.99 1.96
C VAL A 86 8.64 -9.07 0.91
N SER A 87 9.37 -8.02 0.53
CA SER A 87 9.01 -7.15 -0.60
C SER A 87 10.24 -6.92 -1.47
N LEU A 88 10.08 -7.09 -2.78
CA LEU A 88 11.11 -6.86 -3.77
C LEU A 88 10.66 -5.75 -4.70
N LEU A 89 11.50 -4.74 -4.88
CA LEU A 89 11.37 -3.77 -5.95
C LEU A 89 12.21 -4.26 -7.14
N LEU A 90 11.59 -4.32 -8.32
CA LEU A 90 12.17 -4.78 -9.57
C LEU A 90 11.82 -3.81 -10.71
N GLY A 91 12.47 -3.97 -11.86
CA GLY A 91 12.18 -3.20 -13.08
C GLY A 91 13.20 -2.10 -13.39
N ASN A 92 13.03 -1.47 -14.56
CA ASN A 92 13.97 -0.48 -15.10
C ASN A 92 13.82 0.93 -14.50
N ALA A 93 12.85 1.14 -13.60
CA ALA A 93 12.77 2.38 -12.80
C ALA A 93 13.84 2.43 -11.69
N ILE A 94 14.44 1.30 -11.34
CA ILE A 94 15.45 1.19 -10.28
C ILE A 94 16.82 1.64 -10.83
N PRO A 95 17.52 2.59 -10.19
CA PRO A 95 18.86 2.99 -10.58
C PRO A 95 19.85 1.83 -10.46
N ASP A 96 20.77 1.69 -11.40
CA ASP A 96 21.76 0.60 -11.42
C ASP A 96 22.55 0.45 -10.11
N ALA A 97 22.84 1.57 -9.45
CA ALA A 97 23.55 1.61 -8.16
C ALA A 97 22.77 0.97 -7.00
N LYS A 98 21.46 0.75 -7.15
CA LYS A 98 20.58 0.11 -6.16
C LYS A 98 20.29 -1.36 -6.49
N ASN A 99 20.82 -1.90 -7.58
CA ASN A 99 20.64 -3.31 -7.93
C ASN A 99 21.27 -4.22 -6.86
N GLY A 100 20.46 -5.09 -6.27
CA GLY A 100 20.89 -5.98 -5.18
C GLY A 100 21.13 -5.28 -3.84
N SER A 101 20.68 -4.03 -3.69
CA SER A 101 20.71 -3.31 -2.42
C SER A 101 19.55 -3.72 -1.50
N ASN A 102 19.68 -3.41 -0.21
CA ASN A 102 18.62 -3.54 0.77
C ASN A 102 18.12 -2.15 1.18
N ASP A 103 16.85 -2.08 1.54
CA ASP A 103 16.20 -0.89 2.10
C ASP A 103 15.60 -1.26 3.47
N ASP A 104 16.07 -0.57 4.51
CA ASP A 104 15.67 -0.81 5.91
C ASP A 104 14.59 0.18 6.39
N THR A 105 14.10 1.08 5.52
CA THR A 105 12.99 1.98 5.85
C THR A 105 11.73 1.19 6.24
N PHE A 106 10.99 1.72 7.22
CA PHE A 106 9.77 1.08 7.68
C PHE A 106 8.64 1.26 6.66
N TYR A 107 8.05 0.16 6.18
CA TYR A 107 6.92 0.20 5.26
C TYR A 107 5.71 -0.57 5.79
N THR A 108 4.53 -0.01 5.57
CA THR A 108 3.25 -0.73 5.59
C THR A 108 2.72 -0.89 4.17
N HIS A 109 1.63 -1.65 3.98
CA HIS A 109 0.94 -1.72 2.68
C HIS A 109 0.48 -0.35 2.14
N PHE A 110 0.25 0.63 3.03
CA PHE A 110 -0.09 1.99 2.61
C PHE A 110 1.08 2.74 1.96
N SER A 111 2.32 2.25 2.10
CA SER A 111 3.51 2.89 1.52
C SER A 111 3.49 2.85 0.00
N LEU A 112 2.94 1.79 -0.62
CA LEU A 112 2.73 1.75 -2.07
C LEU A 112 1.79 2.88 -2.50
N LEU A 113 0.67 3.05 -1.79
CA LEU A 113 -0.30 4.10 -2.10
C LEU A 113 0.30 5.49 -1.90
N SER A 114 0.96 5.74 -0.76
CA SER A 114 1.66 7.01 -0.48
C SER A 114 2.74 7.31 -1.53
N THR A 115 3.48 6.30 -1.98
CA THR A 115 4.48 6.43 -3.05
C THR A 115 3.82 6.80 -4.39
N VAL A 116 2.72 6.12 -4.75
CA VAL A 116 1.96 6.40 -5.97
C VAL A 116 1.39 7.83 -5.95
N GLU A 117 0.80 8.23 -4.82
CA GLU A 117 0.26 9.56 -4.62
C GLU A 117 1.35 10.63 -4.77
N HIS A 118 2.52 10.42 -4.16
CA HIS A 118 3.64 11.33 -4.27
C HIS A 118 4.21 11.38 -5.69
N ASN A 119 4.41 10.23 -6.34
CA ASN A 119 5.03 10.15 -7.66
C ASN A 119 4.18 10.80 -8.76
N TRP A 120 2.86 10.81 -8.62
CA TRP A 120 1.93 11.38 -9.60
C TRP A 120 1.27 12.69 -9.16
N ASP A 121 1.75 13.30 -8.06
CA ASP A 121 1.19 14.53 -7.51
C ASP A 121 -0.33 14.43 -7.30
N LEU A 122 -0.77 13.36 -6.61
CA LEU A 122 -2.18 13.10 -6.34
C LEU A 122 -2.60 13.53 -4.94
N PRO A 123 -3.87 13.95 -4.77
CA PRO A 123 -4.47 14.13 -3.46
C PRO A 123 -4.48 12.83 -2.65
N ASN A 124 -4.41 12.97 -1.33
CA ASN A 124 -4.46 11.85 -0.39
C ASN A 124 -5.90 11.39 -0.09
N LEU A 125 -6.05 10.25 0.58
CA LEU A 125 -7.35 9.69 0.97
C LEU A 125 -7.76 10.02 2.42
N GLY A 126 -6.91 10.75 3.16
CA GLY A 126 -7.14 11.20 4.52
C GLY A 126 -7.10 10.07 5.55
N ARG A 127 -6.41 8.97 5.24
CA ARG A 127 -6.31 7.78 6.09
C ARG A 127 -4.83 7.44 6.33
N TYR A 128 -4.52 6.15 6.49
CA TYR A 128 -3.17 5.67 6.78
C TYR A 128 -2.19 5.85 5.61
N ASP A 129 -2.65 6.23 4.42
CA ASP A 129 -1.81 6.73 3.31
C ASP A 129 -0.99 7.96 3.70
N VAL A 130 -1.57 8.89 4.47
CA VAL A 130 -0.93 10.18 4.79
C VAL A 130 0.32 10.01 5.65
N GLY A 131 0.26 9.11 6.63
CA GLY A 131 1.37 8.85 7.56
C GLY A 131 2.35 7.79 7.08
N ALA A 132 2.06 7.11 5.96
CA ALA A 132 2.93 6.06 5.45
C ALA A 132 4.16 6.65 4.75
N ASN A 133 5.32 6.02 4.99
CA ASN A 133 6.55 6.29 4.25
C ASN A 133 6.34 6.07 2.75
N VAL A 134 7.14 6.75 1.94
CA VAL A 134 7.26 6.47 0.50
C VAL A 134 8.51 5.64 0.27
N PHE A 135 8.55 4.84 -0.80
CA PHE A 135 9.75 4.08 -1.13
C PHE A 135 10.97 4.98 -1.18
N GLN A 136 12.08 4.54 -0.58
CA GLN A 136 13.30 5.32 -0.44
C GLN A 136 13.84 5.78 -1.79
N LEU A 137 13.58 5.01 -2.85
CA LEU A 137 13.86 5.40 -4.23
C LEU A 137 13.21 6.76 -4.61
N LEU A 138 11.95 6.96 -4.25
CA LEU A 138 11.24 8.21 -4.52
C LEU A 138 11.69 9.31 -3.55
N ALA A 139 11.86 8.97 -2.27
CA ALA A 139 12.35 9.90 -1.25
C ALA A 139 13.70 10.52 -1.63
N ASP A 140 14.65 9.70 -2.11
CA ASP A 140 15.97 10.13 -2.58
C ASP A 140 15.88 11.17 -3.73
N VAL A 141 14.83 11.07 -4.57
CA VAL A 141 14.63 11.95 -5.74
C VAL A 141 13.90 13.24 -5.36
N THR A 142 12.90 13.16 -4.48
CA THR A 142 12.03 14.30 -4.16
C THR A 142 12.46 15.07 -2.91
N GLY A 143 13.39 14.51 -2.13
CA GLY A 143 13.78 15.04 -0.83
C GLY A 143 12.72 14.81 0.26
N TYR A 144 11.82 13.83 0.06
CA TYR A 144 10.86 13.45 1.09
C TYR A 144 11.57 12.78 2.27
N GLU A 145 11.23 13.21 3.49
CA GLU A 145 11.78 12.62 4.71
C GLU A 145 10.82 11.55 5.25
N ASN A 146 11.23 10.28 5.11
CA ASN A 146 10.56 9.15 5.75
C ASN A 146 10.67 9.24 7.28
N LYS A 147 9.65 8.76 7.98
CA LYS A 147 9.51 8.81 9.44
C LYS A 147 9.23 7.42 9.98
N ASP A 148 10.30 6.71 10.27
CA ASP A 148 10.20 5.41 10.90
C ASP A 148 9.69 5.56 12.35
N PRO A 149 8.89 4.59 12.84
CA PRO A 149 8.52 4.58 14.24
C PRO A 149 9.78 4.46 15.12
N PRO A 150 9.80 5.08 16.32
CA PRO A 150 10.99 5.08 17.19
C PRO A 150 11.55 3.69 17.51
N ASN A 151 10.69 2.66 17.47
CA ASN A 151 11.09 1.27 17.62
C ASN A 151 10.26 0.36 16.68
N VAL A 152 10.76 0.14 15.47
CA VAL A 152 10.16 -0.78 14.48
C VAL A 152 9.93 -2.18 15.05
N LEU A 153 10.82 -2.68 15.91
CA LEU A 153 10.72 -4.02 16.50
C LEU A 153 9.56 -4.17 17.48
N SER A 154 8.96 -3.06 17.94
CA SER A 154 7.79 -3.09 18.82
C SER A 154 6.45 -3.08 18.08
N VAL A 155 6.45 -2.88 16.76
CA VAL A 155 5.22 -2.94 15.97
C VAL A 155 4.78 -4.41 15.90
N ASN A 156 3.59 -4.73 16.41
CA ASN A 156 3.10 -6.11 16.40
C ASN A 156 2.28 -6.46 15.16
N ASN A 157 1.26 -5.75 14.68
CA ASN A 157 0.51 -5.98 13.41
C ASN A 157 0.11 -7.43 12.97
N SER A 158 0.34 -8.47 13.77
CA SER A 158 -0.03 -9.87 13.53
C SER A 158 -1.52 -10.12 13.78
N VAL A 159 -2.17 -9.23 14.53
CA VAL A 159 -3.60 -9.30 14.84
C VAL A 159 -4.25 -8.00 14.38
N SER A 160 -5.40 -8.10 13.71
CA SER A 160 -6.21 -6.92 13.36
C SER A 160 -7.12 -6.51 14.50
N TYR A 161 -7.29 -5.20 14.74
CA TYR A 161 -8.32 -4.70 15.65
C TYR A 161 -9.74 -4.86 15.05
N PRO A 162 -10.79 -4.93 15.89
CA PRO A 162 -12.14 -5.25 15.42
C PRO A 162 -12.78 -4.13 14.58
N GLY A 163 -12.88 -4.35 13.27
CA GLY A 163 -13.60 -3.46 12.34
C GLY A 163 -15.06 -3.84 12.05
N PRO A 164 -15.72 -3.14 11.10
CA PRO A 164 -17.11 -3.38 10.68
C PRO A 164 -17.45 -4.76 10.12
N PHE A 165 -16.44 -5.58 9.83
CA PHE A 165 -16.60 -6.97 9.41
C PHE A 165 -16.25 -8.00 10.48
N ASN A 166 -15.93 -7.56 11.71
CA ASN A 166 -15.66 -8.50 12.80
C ASN A 166 -16.93 -9.32 13.12
N ARG A 167 -16.75 -10.65 13.21
CA ARG A 167 -17.84 -11.61 13.49
C ARG A 167 -18.29 -11.59 14.95
N ASN A 168 -17.43 -11.14 15.87
CA ASN A 168 -17.77 -10.99 17.27
C ASN A 168 -18.52 -9.67 17.49
N HIS A 169 -19.85 -9.76 17.56
CA HIS A 169 -20.76 -8.62 17.69
C HIS A 169 -20.52 -7.75 18.93
N THR A 170 -19.88 -8.26 20.00
CA THR A 170 -19.67 -7.47 21.23
C THR A 170 -18.49 -6.51 21.15
N ILE A 171 -17.51 -6.79 20.29
CA ILE A 171 -16.32 -5.96 20.09
C ILE A 171 -16.29 -5.29 18.71
N LYS A 172 -17.25 -5.61 17.85
CA LYS A 172 -17.38 -5.08 16.50
C LYS A 172 -17.56 -3.56 16.52
N SER A 173 -16.67 -2.84 15.83
CA SER A 173 -16.93 -1.43 15.48
C SER A 173 -18.06 -1.37 14.44
N PRO A 174 -19.16 -0.64 14.67
CA PRO A 174 -20.28 -0.61 13.73
C PRO A 174 -19.98 0.17 12.44
N ASP A 175 -19.10 1.17 12.52
CA ASP A 175 -18.89 2.15 11.46
C ASP A 175 -17.43 2.17 10.97
N PHE A 176 -17.27 2.55 9.70
CA PHE A 176 -15.96 2.90 9.17
C PHE A 176 -15.54 4.27 9.72
N PRO A 177 -14.33 4.41 10.27
CA PRO A 177 -13.87 5.70 10.75
C PRO A 177 -13.87 6.74 9.62
N PRO A 178 -14.31 7.99 9.89
CA PRO A 178 -14.24 9.05 8.91
C PRO A 178 -12.78 9.35 8.56
N PRO A 179 -12.45 9.69 7.30
CA PRO A 179 -11.12 10.19 6.97
C PRO A 179 -10.87 11.51 7.70
N ASN A 180 -9.60 11.85 7.93
CA ASN A 180 -9.23 13.16 8.42
C ASN A 180 -9.14 14.15 7.25
N LEU A 181 -10.06 15.12 7.21
CA LEU A 181 -10.22 16.06 6.11
C LEU A 181 -9.16 17.16 6.08
N MET A 182 -8.33 17.27 7.12
CA MET A 182 -7.30 18.29 7.27
C MET A 182 -5.88 17.81 6.95
N LEU A 183 -5.73 16.51 6.64
CA LEU A 183 -4.42 15.94 6.34
C LEU A 183 -3.89 16.32 4.96
N ARG A 184 -2.56 16.37 4.89
CA ARG A 184 -1.78 16.52 3.65
C ARG A 184 -0.84 15.34 3.50
N GLY A 185 -1.12 14.49 2.52
CA GLY A 185 -0.31 13.30 2.20
C GLY A 185 1.07 13.66 1.65
N ALA A 186 1.85 12.66 1.23
CA ALA A 186 3.26 12.82 0.93
C ALA A 186 3.55 13.86 -0.17
N ALA A 187 2.69 13.99 -1.19
CA ALA A 187 2.76 15.01 -2.24
C ALA A 187 2.61 16.47 -1.73
N GLY A 188 2.16 16.67 -0.49
CA GLY A 188 1.85 18.00 0.07
C GLY A 188 0.43 18.48 -0.28
N LEU A 189 -0.30 17.70 -1.07
CA LEU A 189 -1.66 17.97 -1.47
C LEU A 189 -2.67 17.61 -0.38
N PRO A 190 -3.79 18.35 -0.29
CA PRO A 190 -4.87 18.04 0.64
C PRO A 190 -5.60 16.76 0.23
N ILE A 191 -6.53 16.30 1.06
CA ILE A 191 -7.40 15.17 0.75
C ILE A 191 -8.15 15.38 -0.59
N LEU A 192 -8.42 14.31 -1.33
CA LEU A 192 -9.21 14.35 -2.56
C LEU A 192 -10.57 15.05 -2.35
N ASP A 193 -10.91 16.00 -3.23
CA ASP A 193 -12.13 16.81 -3.10
C ASP A 193 -13.41 15.98 -3.03
N ALA A 194 -13.51 14.93 -3.85
CA ALA A 194 -14.66 14.02 -3.82
C ALA A 194 -14.82 13.30 -2.46
N ILE A 195 -13.72 13.03 -1.74
CA ILE A 195 -13.77 12.47 -0.39
C ILE A 195 -14.16 13.56 0.61
N ARG A 196 -13.58 14.77 0.48
CA ARG A 196 -13.95 15.91 1.33
C ARG A 196 -15.45 16.21 1.26
N GLU A 197 -16.01 16.25 0.06
CA GLU A 197 -17.44 16.49 -0.16
C GLU A 197 -18.30 15.35 0.41
N ALA A 198 -17.89 14.10 0.20
CA ALA A 198 -18.63 12.93 0.68
C ALA A 198 -18.67 12.82 2.21
N TRP A 199 -17.64 13.33 2.91
CA TRP A 199 -17.48 13.20 4.36
C TRP A 199 -17.58 14.54 5.10
N GLN A 200 -18.03 15.61 4.44
CA GLN A 200 -18.08 16.96 5.04
C GLN A 200 -18.94 17.04 6.32
N SER A 201 -19.97 16.18 6.44
CA SER A 201 -20.81 16.08 7.65
C SER A 201 -20.05 15.57 8.87
N ASP A 202 -18.95 14.86 8.64
CA ASP A 202 -18.12 14.23 9.66
C ASP A 202 -16.87 15.03 10.00
N ALA A 203 -16.76 16.27 9.51
CA ALA A 203 -15.60 17.13 9.75
C ALA A 203 -15.31 17.39 11.25
N GLY A 204 -16.34 17.32 12.11
CA GLY A 204 -16.21 17.42 13.57
C GLY A 204 -16.18 16.07 14.31
N SER A 205 -16.20 14.95 13.59
CA SER A 205 -16.14 13.60 14.15
C SER A 205 -14.71 13.21 14.46
N GLU A 206 -14.52 12.42 15.53
CA GLU A 206 -13.20 11.88 15.83
C GLU A 206 -12.76 10.83 14.80
N THR A 207 -11.45 10.74 14.59
CA THR A 207 -10.83 9.83 13.63
C THR A 207 -9.53 9.25 14.19
N PRO A 208 -9.14 8.02 13.82
CA PRO A 208 -7.85 7.45 14.18
C PRO A 208 -6.71 7.92 13.26
N TYR A 209 -7.04 8.64 12.18
CA TYR A 209 -6.07 9.06 11.18
C TYR A 209 -5.46 10.42 11.56
N ASP A 210 -4.28 10.39 12.17
CA ASP A 210 -3.55 11.59 12.60
C ASP A 210 -2.36 11.96 11.69
N GLY A 211 -2.08 11.15 10.67
CA GLY A 211 -0.96 11.38 9.74
C GLY A 211 0.43 11.16 10.36
N SER A 212 0.51 10.61 11.57
CA SER A 212 1.79 10.40 12.28
C SER A 212 2.62 9.24 11.75
N GLY A 213 1.99 8.28 11.06
CA GLY A 213 2.61 7.00 10.68
C GLY A 213 2.56 5.93 11.77
N ASN A 214 1.93 6.22 12.92
CA ASN A 214 1.71 5.22 13.96
C ASN A 214 0.89 4.03 13.43
N VAL A 215 1.36 2.83 13.75
CA VAL A 215 0.68 1.58 13.39
C VAL A 215 -0.14 1.10 14.57
N TYR A 216 -1.36 0.70 14.27
CA TYR A 216 -2.31 0.15 15.24
C TYR A 216 -2.71 -1.26 14.83
N ASP A 217 -2.95 -2.11 15.82
CA ASP A 217 -3.25 -3.53 15.66
C ASP A 217 -4.21 -4.02 16.76
N GLY A 218 -4.44 -5.32 16.84
CA GLY A 218 -5.36 -5.93 17.81
C GLY A 218 -4.93 -5.78 19.27
N ASP A 219 -3.64 -5.57 19.54
CA ASP A 219 -3.08 -5.36 20.87
C ASP A 219 -2.91 -3.88 21.19
N THR A 220 -2.62 -3.06 20.17
CA THR A 220 -2.44 -1.61 20.24
C THR A 220 -3.54 -0.93 19.43
N LEU A 221 -4.67 -0.68 20.08
CA LEU A 221 -5.86 -0.12 19.43
C LEU A 221 -5.65 1.35 18.99
N PRO A 222 -6.27 1.75 17.87
CA PRO A 222 -6.22 3.13 17.40
C PRO A 222 -6.90 4.09 18.37
N VAL A 223 -6.31 5.29 18.53
CA VAL A 223 -6.85 6.36 19.37
C VAL A 223 -7.61 7.35 18.50
N TYR A 224 -8.89 7.52 18.79
CA TYR A 224 -9.75 8.47 18.08
C TYR A 224 -9.57 9.85 18.70
N LYS A 225 -9.29 10.84 17.86
CA LYS A 225 -9.11 12.24 18.26
C LYS A 225 -9.84 13.16 17.30
N GLN A 226 -10.04 14.40 17.72
CA GLN A 226 -10.51 15.45 16.83
C GLN A 226 -9.61 15.53 15.61
N GLN A 227 -10.22 15.76 14.45
CA GLN A 227 -9.47 15.95 13.22
C GLN A 227 -8.58 17.19 13.39
N GLU A 228 -7.31 17.07 13.08
CA GLU A 228 -6.36 18.18 13.10
C GLU A 228 -5.32 17.97 12.00
N GLN A 229 -4.73 19.07 11.53
CA GLN A 229 -3.54 19.01 10.71
C GLN A 229 -2.35 18.77 11.65
N HIS A 230 -1.76 17.58 11.61
CA HIS A 230 -0.47 17.37 12.27
C HIS A 230 0.67 17.90 11.40
N ALA A 231 1.60 18.61 12.04
CA ALA A 231 2.80 19.11 11.39
C ALA A 231 3.64 17.93 10.88
N ARG A 232 4.13 18.07 9.65
CA ARG A 232 5.20 17.21 9.15
C ARG A 232 6.44 17.42 10.02
#